data_AF-A0A1Y1XU55-F1
#
_entry.id   AF-A0A1Y1XU55-F1
#
_cell.length_a   1.000
_cell.length_b   1.000
_cell.length_c   1.000
_cell.angle_alpha   90.00
_cell.angle_beta   90.00
_cell.angle_gamma   90.00
#
_symmetry.space_group_name_H-M   'P 1'
#
loop_
_entity.id
_entity.type
_entity.pdbx_description
1 polymer ?
#
loop_
_entity_poly.entity_id
_entity_poly.type
_entity_poly.pdbx_seq_one_letter_code
_entity_poly.pdbx_strand_id
1 'polypeptide(L)'
;MGFSKFLLILATLLIFSMITISSGLKFTSSPECSRCFQALGGGCKSKIEKASTNTALSRKALKDCLCTSKYFDNFEDCATCSLQSTGSGNSVSAKDKEKAKKACEELNL
;
A
#
# COMPACT_ATOMS: atom_id res chain seq x y z
N MET A 1 -26.08 -38.97 -19.84
CA MET A 1 -25.47 -37.68 -20.26
C MET A 1 -25.33 -36.76 -19.05
N GLY A 2 -24.19 -36.77 -18.34
CA GLY A 2 -24.05 -36.02 -17.07
C GLY A 2 -22.65 -35.52 -16.72
N PHE A 3 -21.60 -35.96 -17.42
CA PHE A 3 -20.21 -35.60 -17.11
C PHE A 3 -19.75 -34.26 -17.71
N SER A 4 -20.51 -33.69 -18.65
CA SER A 4 -20.10 -32.49 -19.40
C SER A 4 -20.22 -31.18 -18.61
N LYS A 5 -21.10 -31.13 -17.60
CA LYS A 5 -21.36 -29.90 -16.84
C LYS A 5 -20.37 -29.64 -15.70
N PHE A 6 -19.78 -30.68 -15.11
CA PHE A 6 -18.81 -30.52 -14.02
C PHE A 6 -17.44 -30.01 -14.50
N LEU A 7 -17.01 -30.39 -15.71
CA LEU A 7 -15.75 -29.93 -16.29
C LEU A 7 -15.77 -28.43 -16.64
N LEU A 8 -16.94 -27.89 -17.02
CA LEU A 8 -17.10 -26.45 -17.34
C LEU A 8 -17.04 -25.54 -16.10
N ILE A 9 -17.49 -26.04 -14.94
CA ILE A 9 -17.44 -25.28 -13.68
C ILE A 9 -16.03 -25.30 -13.09
N LEU A 10 -15.29 -26.41 -13.25
CA LEU A 10 -13.90 -26.50 -12.80
C LEU A 10 -12.95 -25.61 -13.63
N ALA A 11 -13.21 -25.48 -14.93
CA ALA A 11 -12.43 -24.61 -15.82
C ALA A 11 -12.65 -23.12 -15.53
N THR A 12 -13.85 -22.71 -15.10
CA THR A 12 -14.14 -21.31 -14.75
C THR A 12 -13.54 -20.88 -13.40
N LEU A 13 -13.40 -21.81 -12.45
CA LEU A 13 -12.72 -21.56 -11.18
C LEU A 13 -11.20 -21.36 -11.32
N LEU A 14 -10.57 -21.97 -12.33
CA LEU A 14 -9.13 -21.79 -12.59
C LEU A 14 -8.79 -20.46 -13.27
N ILE A 15 -9.74 -19.84 -13.97
CA ILE A 15 -9.54 -18.53 -14.60
C ILE A 15 -9.66 -17.41 -13.55
N PHE A 16 -10.39 -17.63 -12.46
CA PHE A 16 -10.51 -16.66 -11.36
C PHE A 16 -9.20 -16.52 -10.54
N SER A 17 -8.34 -17.55 -10.54
CA SER A 17 -7.04 -17.53 -9.85
C SER A 17 -5.95 -16.73 -10.59
N MET A 18 -6.20 -16.35 -11.84
CA MET A 18 -5.32 -15.50 -12.66
C MET A 18 -5.74 -14.03 -12.67
N ILE A 19 -6.73 -13.64 -11.85
CA ILE A 19 -6.89 -12.25 -11.43
C ILE A 19 -6.01 -12.06 -10.18
N THR A 20 -4.72 -12.39 -10.33
CA THR A 20 -3.69 -11.80 -9.50
C THR A 20 -3.70 -10.34 -9.89
N ILE A 21 -4.54 -9.57 -9.21
CA ILE A 21 -4.49 -8.12 -9.18
C ILE A 21 -3.10 -7.78 -8.63
N SER A 22 -2.12 -7.83 -9.53
CA SER A 22 -0.83 -7.17 -9.41
C SER A 22 -1.06 -5.68 -9.62
N SER A 23 -2.08 -5.13 -8.97
CA SER A 23 -2.09 -3.73 -8.61
C SER A 23 -1.13 -3.62 -7.44
N GLY A 24 0.17 -3.78 -7.72
CA GLY A 24 1.15 -3.05 -6.94
C GLY A 24 0.65 -1.61 -6.91
N LEU A 25 0.62 -1.00 -5.73
CA LEU A 25 0.26 0.41 -5.56
C LEU A 25 1.01 1.20 -6.64
N LYS A 26 0.32 1.52 -7.75
CA LYS A 26 0.87 2.38 -8.78
C LYS A 26 0.74 3.75 -8.17
N PHE A 27 1.75 4.11 -7.37
CA PHE A 27 1.93 5.47 -6.94
C PHE A 27 1.86 6.31 -8.19
N THR A 28 0.79 7.09 -8.30
CA THR A 28 0.63 8.06 -9.37
C THR A 28 1.91 8.88 -9.40
N SER A 29 2.43 9.18 -10.60
CA SER A 29 3.61 10.03 -10.78
C SER A 29 3.30 11.48 -10.40
N SER A 30 2.87 11.70 -9.17
CA SER A 30 2.53 12.98 -8.60
C SER A 30 3.74 13.55 -7.87
N PRO A 31 3.89 14.89 -7.85
CA PRO A 31 5.01 15.54 -7.19
C PRO A 31 5.04 15.22 -5.69
N GLU A 32 3.90 15.00 -5.05
CA GLU A 32 3.77 14.58 -3.64
C GLU A 32 4.39 13.20 -3.42
N CYS A 33 4.09 12.23 -4.28
CA CYS A 33 4.71 10.90 -4.22
C CYS A 33 6.23 10.96 -4.43
N SER A 34 6.69 11.78 -5.37
CA SER A 34 8.13 11.97 -5.60
C SER A 34 8.83 12.55 -4.37
N ARG A 35 8.29 13.61 -3.77
CA ARG A 35 8.84 14.23 -2.55
C ARG A 35 8.85 13.26 -1.37
N CYS A 36 7.74 12.55 -1.16
CA CYS A 36 7.65 11.52 -0.13
C CYS A 36 8.75 10.46 -0.27
N PHE A 37 8.88 9.81 -1.45
CA PHE A 37 9.86 8.74 -1.61
C PHE A 37 11.30 9.22 -1.61
N GLN A 38 11.57 10.46 -2.06
CA GLN A 38 12.88 11.08 -1.89
C GLN A 38 13.22 11.29 -0.41
N ALA A 39 12.26 11.77 0.39
CA ALA A 39 12.47 12.00 1.82
C ALA A 39 12.64 10.70 2.62
N LEU A 40 11.86 9.66 2.33
CA LEU A 40 11.95 8.35 2.98
C LEU A 40 13.28 7.63 2.69
N GLY A 41 13.92 7.93 1.57
CA GLY A 41 15.20 7.38 1.18
C GLY A 41 15.12 6.09 0.35
N GLY A 42 16.30 5.62 -0.06
CA GLY A 42 16.46 4.53 -1.03
C GLY A 42 15.81 3.22 -0.58
N GLY A 43 14.91 2.69 -1.42
CA GLY A 43 14.29 1.37 -1.23
C GLY A 43 12.92 1.37 -0.57
N CYS A 44 12.47 2.49 0.02
CA CYS A 44 11.14 2.55 0.66
C CYS A 44 9.99 2.40 -0.34
N LYS A 45 10.11 3.00 -1.52
CA LYS A 45 9.17 2.81 -2.62
C LYS A 45 8.97 1.31 -2.93
N SER A 46 10.06 0.59 -3.17
CA SER A 46 9.99 -0.84 -3.51
C SER A 46 9.47 -1.70 -2.36
N LYS A 47 9.82 -1.39 -1.11
CA LYS A 47 9.28 -2.10 0.08
C LYS A 47 7.77 -1.92 0.19
N ILE A 48 7.27 -0.70 0.01
CA ILE A 48 5.84 -0.39 0.10
C ILE A 48 5.07 -0.99 -1.10
N GLU A 49 5.61 -0.93 -2.32
CA GLU A 49 5.01 -1.58 -3.48
C GLU A 49 4.89 -3.10 -3.32
N LYS A 50 5.88 -3.73 -2.67
CA LYS A 50 5.88 -5.18 -2.38
C LYS A 50 5.05 -5.55 -1.15
N ALA A 51 4.76 -4.59 -0.28
CA ALA A 51 4.00 -4.81 0.95
C ALA A 51 2.64 -5.44 0.69
N SER A 52 1.97 -5.08 -0.41
CA SER A 52 0.63 -5.56 -0.77
C SER A 52 0.53 -7.08 -0.98
N THR A 53 1.67 -7.76 -1.14
CA THR A 53 1.72 -9.20 -1.45
C THR A 53 1.99 -10.08 -0.23
N ASN A 54 2.37 -9.51 0.92
CA ASN A 54 2.74 -10.29 2.10
C ASN A 54 2.68 -9.48 3.41
N THR A 55 2.02 -10.01 4.44
CA THR A 55 1.88 -9.38 5.77
C THR A 55 3.23 -9.07 6.44
N ALA A 56 4.23 -9.94 6.29
CA ALA A 56 5.57 -9.69 6.84
C ALA A 56 6.30 -8.57 6.09
N LEU A 57 6.12 -8.46 4.76
CA LEU A 57 6.66 -7.34 3.97
C LEU A 57 5.93 -6.04 4.28
N SER A 58 4.62 -6.09 4.53
CA SER A 58 3.84 -4.95 5.02
C SER A 58 4.35 -4.44 6.36
N ARG A 59 4.58 -5.34 7.32
CA ARG A 59 5.12 -4.98 8.63
C ARG A 59 6.52 -4.36 8.52
N LYS A 60 7.36 -4.93 7.67
CA LYS A 60 8.71 -4.40 7.40
C LYS A 60 8.68 -3.04 6.71
N ALA A 61 7.79 -2.83 5.74
CA ALA A 61 7.61 -1.54 5.09
C ALA A 61 7.07 -0.48 6.06
N LEU A 62 6.13 -0.85 6.94
CA LEU A 62 5.66 0.01 8.02
C LEU A 62 6.82 0.42 8.93
N LYS A 63 7.59 -0.52 9.46
CA LYS A 63 8.70 -0.20 10.38
C LYS A 63 9.82 0.60 9.71
N ASP A 64 10.27 0.15 8.54
CA ASP A 64 11.46 0.71 7.89
C ASP A 64 11.19 2.04 7.19
N CYS A 65 9.92 2.35 6.86
CA CYS A 65 9.57 3.49 6.02
C CYS A 65 8.49 4.38 6.63
N LEU A 66 7.35 3.83 7.05
CA LEU A 66 6.16 4.63 7.44
C LEU A 66 6.15 5.04 8.92
N CYS A 67 6.76 4.25 9.80
CA CYS A 67 6.87 4.54 11.23
C CYS A 67 8.24 5.16 11.56
N THR A 68 8.65 6.15 10.78
CA THR A 68 9.93 6.83 10.93
C THR A 68 9.72 8.33 11.07
N SER A 69 10.64 9.03 11.75
CA SER A 69 10.59 10.49 11.84
C SER A 69 10.54 11.14 10.45
N LYS A 70 11.30 10.61 9.49
CA LYS A 70 11.31 11.10 8.10
C LYS A 70 9.94 11.06 7.44
N TYR A 71 9.16 9.99 7.66
CA TYR A 71 7.79 9.91 7.19
C TYR A 71 6.91 10.98 7.85
N PHE A 72 7.00 11.12 9.16
CA PHE A 72 6.15 12.08 9.88
C PHE A 72 6.52 13.54 9.60
N ASP A 73 7.79 13.83 9.33
CA ASP A 73 8.26 15.15 8.93
C ASP A 73 7.75 15.52 7.53
N ASN A 74 7.50 14.52 6.67
CA ASN A 74 6.96 14.68 5.31
C ASN A 74 5.54 14.11 5.19
N PHE A 75 4.80 14.10 6.30
CA PHE A 75 3.52 13.38 6.41
C PHE A 75 2.49 13.84 5.38
N GLU A 76 2.41 15.15 5.13
CA GLU A 76 1.43 15.71 4.19
C GLU A 76 1.66 15.22 2.77
N ASP A 77 2.90 15.26 2.27
CA ASP A 77 3.26 14.73 0.96
C ASP A 77 3.02 13.21 0.88
N CYS A 78 3.42 12.47 1.91
CA CYS A 78 3.28 11.01 1.93
C CYS A 78 1.83 10.53 2.05
N ALA A 79 1.02 11.18 2.89
CA ALA A 79 -0.38 10.87 3.06
C ALA A 79 -1.19 11.31 1.83
N THR A 80 -0.88 12.47 1.23
CA THR A 80 -1.51 12.91 -0.02
C THR A 80 -1.21 11.96 -1.16
N CYS A 81 0.03 11.50 -1.29
CA CYS A 81 0.41 10.45 -2.23
C CYS A 81 -0.41 9.16 -2.04
N SER A 82 -0.64 8.76 -0.78
CA SER A 82 -1.45 7.58 -0.43
C SER A 82 -2.94 7.77 -0.74
N LEU A 83 -3.48 8.96 -0.50
CA LEU A 83 -4.87 9.31 -0.79
C LEU A 83 -5.14 9.39 -2.30
N GLN A 84 -4.22 9.98 -3.07
CA GLN A 84 -4.30 9.98 -4.54
C GLN A 84 -4.26 8.57 -5.12
N SER A 85 -3.43 7.69 -4.54
CA SER A 85 -3.36 6.28 -4.95
C SER A 85 -4.66 5.50 -4.66
N THR A 86 -5.52 6.02 -3.77
CA THR A 86 -6.84 5.44 -3.44
C THR A 86 -8.01 6.19 -4.06
N GLY A 87 -7.75 7.23 -4.87
CA GLY A 87 -8.78 8.06 -5.49
C GLY A 87 -9.54 8.96 -4.50
N SER A 88 -9.00 9.18 -3.31
CA SER A 88 -9.64 9.96 -2.25
C SER A 88 -9.26 11.45 -2.36
N GLY A 89 -10.26 12.33 -2.46
CA GLY A 89 -10.08 13.79 -2.47
C GLY A 89 -9.98 14.44 -1.10
N ASN A 90 -9.76 13.65 -0.04
CA ASN A 90 -9.68 14.15 1.32
C ASN A 90 -8.37 14.91 1.54
N SER A 91 -8.44 16.04 2.24
CA SER A 91 -7.25 16.76 2.70
C SER A 91 -6.67 16.08 3.92
N VAL A 92 -5.35 16.01 3.99
CA VAL A 92 -4.61 15.47 5.14
C VAL A 92 -4.65 16.49 6.28
N SER A 93 -5.02 16.05 7.49
CA SER A 93 -5.04 16.94 8.67
C SER A 93 -3.99 16.56 9.71
N ALA A 94 -3.69 17.49 10.62
CA ALA A 94 -2.81 17.22 11.77
C ALA A 94 -3.31 16.04 12.63
N LYS A 95 -4.64 15.83 12.71
CA LYS A 95 -5.24 14.69 13.42
C LYS A 95 -4.88 13.35 12.77
N ASP A 96 -4.74 13.32 11.44
CA ASP A 96 -4.34 12.09 10.73
C ASP A 96 -2.87 11.76 11.01
N LYS A 97 -2.02 12.79 11.17
CA LYS A 97 -0.62 12.64 11.59
C LYS A 97 -0.53 12.04 12.99
N GLU A 98 -1.33 12.55 13.94
CA GLU A 98 -1.36 12.02 15.31
C GLU A 98 -1.90 10.58 15.37
N LYS A 99 -2.97 10.27 14.61
CA LYS A 99 -3.48 8.90 14.48
C LYS A 99 -2.45 7.94 13.90
N ALA A 100 -1.71 8.37 12.87
CA ALA A 100 -0.66 7.56 12.27
C ALA A 100 0.50 7.30 13.24
N LYS A 101 0.90 8.32 14.03
CA LYS A 101 1.88 8.13 15.11
C LYS A 101 1.40 7.12 16.15
N LYS A 102 0.18 7.30 16.65
CA LYS A 102 -0.40 6.40 17.65
C LYS A 102 -0.50 4.97 17.12
N ALA A 103 -0.91 4.78 15.87
CA ALA A 103 -0.95 3.46 15.24
C ALA A 103 0.46 2.82 15.18
N CYS A 104 1.50 3.59 14.86
CA CYS A 104 2.88 3.11 14.90
C CYS A 104 3.34 2.73 16.31
N GLU A 105 2.91 3.46 17.35
CA GLU A 105 3.20 3.14 18.75
C GLU A 105 2.46 1.87 19.20
N GLU A 106 1.18 1.72 18.86
CA GLU A 106 0.36 0.55 19.20
C GLU A 106 0.81 -0.73 18.49
N LEU A 107 1.41 -0.60 17.31
CA LEU A 107 1.98 -1.74 16.58
C LEU A 107 3.21 -2.35 17.27
N ASN A 108 3.74 -1.71 18.33
CA ASN A 108 4.82 -2.17 19.20
C ASN A 108 5.94 -2.90 18.42
N LEU A 109 6.37 -2.26 17.33
CA LEU A 109 7.24 -2.85 16.30
C LEU A 109 8.69 -3.02 16.73
#